data_AF-A0A7Y0S5L5-F1
#
_entry.id   AF-A0A7Y0S5L5-F1
#
_cell.length_a   1.000
_cell.length_b   1.000
_cell.length_c   1.000
_cell.angle_alpha   90.00
_cell.angle_beta   90.00
_cell.angle_gamma   90.00
#
_symmetry.space_group_name_H-M   'P 1'
#
loop_
_entity.id
_entity.type
_entity.pdbx_description
1 polymer ?
#
loop_
_entity_poly.entity_id
_entity_poly.type
_entity_poly.pdbx_seq_one_letter_code
_entity_poly.pdbx_strand_id
1 'polypeptide(L)'
;FYAGYLESMFAGVGTEFLYRPQGANWAIGADVNVISQRDPQSYFGVYDEKWQNVPEYGRPFQVIDKGFTGFVSGYYYPQWEFLQDLMIQVDVGQFLAGDVGTQINVSKQFKSGVIAGAFASFTDLSADEFGEGSFTKGFYLS
;
A
#
# COMPACT_ATOMS: atom_id res chain seq x y z
N PHE A 1 -16.50 -1.53 -3.65
CA PHE A 1 -16.43 -2.80 -2.91
C PHE A 1 -15.74 -3.84 -3.78
N TYR A 2 -14.65 -4.40 -3.28
CA TYR A 2 -13.98 -5.55 -3.85
C TYR A 2 -13.71 -6.57 -2.74
N ALA A 3 -13.69 -7.84 -3.13
CA ALA A 3 -13.33 -8.96 -2.27
C ALA A 3 -12.42 -9.86 -3.09
N GLY A 4 -11.27 -10.25 -2.56
CA GLY A 4 -10.31 -11.06 -3.30
C GLY A 4 -8.96 -11.19 -2.63
N TYR A 5 -8.01 -11.75 -3.39
CA TYR A 5 -6.60 -11.80 -3.05
C TYR A 5 -5.96 -10.46 -3.41
N LEU A 6 -5.71 -9.64 -2.39
CA LEU A 6 -5.33 -8.23 -2.60
C LEU A 6 -3.82 -8.03 -2.63
N GLU A 7 -3.07 -8.98 -2.08
CA GLU A 7 -1.63 -9.17 -2.26
C GLU A 7 -1.35 -10.68 -2.18
N SER A 8 -0.27 -11.18 -2.78
CA SER A 8 0.01 -12.64 -2.88
C SER A 8 -0.07 -13.40 -1.54
N MET A 9 0.09 -12.69 -0.41
CA MET A 9 0.09 -13.21 0.96
C MET A 9 -1.12 -12.79 1.82
N PHE A 10 -2.07 -11.99 1.33
CA PHE A 10 -3.22 -11.51 2.12
C PHE A 10 -4.55 -11.75 1.41
N ALA A 11 -5.56 -12.14 2.18
CA ALA A 11 -6.95 -12.19 1.75
C ALA A 11 -7.76 -11.15 2.53
N GLY A 12 -8.71 -10.50 1.87
CA GLY A 12 -9.48 -9.46 2.55
C GLY A 12 -10.64 -8.92 1.75
N VAL A 13 -11.35 -8.01 2.39
CA VAL A 13 -12.45 -7.24 1.80
C VAL A 13 -12.14 -5.77 1.95
N GLY A 14 -12.43 -5.02 0.90
CA GLY A 14 -12.16 -3.60 0.87
C GLY A 14 -13.22 -2.83 0.13
N THR A 15 -13.24 -1.53 0.38
CA THR A 15 -13.98 -0.61 -0.46
C THR A 15 -13.12 0.59 -0.77
N GLU A 16 -13.27 1.07 -1.99
CA GLU A 16 -12.59 2.22 -2.52
C GLU A 16 -13.63 3.14 -3.13
N PHE A 17 -13.38 4.44 -3.01
CA PHE A 17 -14.10 5.49 -3.69
C PHE A 17 -13.09 6.42 -4.35
N LEU A 18 -13.41 6.87 -5.57
CA LEU A 18 -12.60 7.83 -6.31
C LEU A 18 -13.51 8.90 -6.88
N TYR A 19 -13.15 10.16 -6.63
CA TYR A 19 -13.78 11.32 -7.25
C TYR A 19 -12.78 12.06 -8.14
N ARG A 20 -13.08 12.12 -9.43
CA ARG A 20 -12.32 12.87 -10.44
C ARG A 20 -13.27 13.69 -11.31
N PRO A 21 -13.29 15.03 -11.16
CA PRO A 21 -14.10 15.88 -12.03
C PRO A 21 -13.67 15.76 -13.49
N GLN A 22 -14.63 15.92 -14.41
CA GLN A 22 -14.33 15.89 -15.84
C GLN A 22 -13.36 17.02 -16.23
N GLY A 23 -12.29 16.67 -16.94
CA GLY A 23 -11.26 17.62 -17.37
C GLY A 23 -10.32 18.09 -16.25
N ALA A 24 -10.52 17.65 -15.00
CA ALA A 24 -9.61 17.98 -13.92
C ALA A 24 -8.30 17.20 -14.03
N ASN A 25 -7.23 17.89 -13.65
CA ASN A 25 -5.89 17.34 -13.51
C ASN A 25 -5.61 16.86 -12.08
N TRP A 26 -6.66 16.56 -11.32
CA TRP A 26 -6.56 16.05 -9.96
C TRP A 26 -7.69 15.05 -9.68
N ALA A 27 -7.50 14.22 -8.67
CA ALA A 27 -8.53 13.34 -8.13
C ALA A 27 -8.35 13.19 -6.61
N ILE A 28 -9.41 12.77 -5.92
CA ILE A 28 -9.35 12.39 -4.50
C ILE A 28 -9.91 10.97 -4.39
N GLY A 29 -9.18 10.09 -3.72
CA GLY A 29 -9.56 8.73 -3.41
C GLY A 29 -9.68 8.52 -1.91
N ALA A 30 -10.41 7.48 -1.53
CA ALA A 30 -10.38 6.92 -0.19
C ALA A 30 -10.61 5.42 -0.25
N ASP A 31 -9.85 4.67 0.53
CA ASP A 31 -10.00 3.24 0.66
C ASP A 31 -9.92 2.78 2.11
N VAL A 32 -10.57 1.66 2.39
CA VAL A 32 -10.45 0.93 3.65
C VAL A 32 -10.47 -0.56 3.36
N ASN A 33 -9.64 -1.31 4.07
CA ASN A 33 -9.49 -2.75 3.91
C ASN A 33 -9.42 -3.44 5.26
N VAL A 34 -10.10 -4.58 5.37
CA VAL A 34 -9.91 -5.55 6.44
C VAL A 34 -9.28 -6.78 5.80
N ILE A 35 -8.15 -7.20 6.35
CA ILE A 35 -7.28 -8.21 5.75
C ILE A 35 -6.85 -9.24 6.78
N SER A 36 -6.53 -10.44 6.29
CA SER A 36 -5.90 -11.51 7.05
C SER A 36 -4.79 -12.12 6.20
N GLN A 37 -3.66 -12.42 6.83
CA GLN A 37 -2.55 -13.10 6.19
C GLN A 37 -2.98 -14.53 5.83
N ARG A 38 -2.61 -14.96 4.64
CA ARG A 38 -2.89 -16.28 4.11
C ARG A 38 -2.01 -17.33 4.77
N ASP A 39 -2.59 -18.51 4.93
CA ASP A 39 -1.81 -19.72 5.21
C ASP A 39 -1.21 -20.24 3.90
N PRO A 40 0.14 -20.26 3.75
CA PRO A 40 0.79 -20.78 2.56
C PRO A 40 0.61 -22.30 2.37
N GLN A 41 0.21 -23.04 3.41
CA GLN A 41 -0.07 -24.48 3.34
C GLN A 41 -1.48 -24.79 2.83
N SER A 42 -2.34 -23.78 2.70
CA SER A 42 -3.72 -23.93 2.26
C SER A 42 -3.99 -23.19 0.95
N TYR A 43 -4.76 -23.82 0.06
CA TYR A 43 -5.17 -23.17 -1.18
C TYR A 43 -5.99 -21.89 -0.92
N PHE A 44 -6.85 -21.91 0.11
CA PHE A 44 -7.79 -20.82 0.42
C PHE A 44 -7.77 -20.36 1.88
N GLY A 45 -6.94 -20.95 2.73
CA GLY A 45 -6.90 -20.66 4.17
C GLY A 45 -6.27 -19.31 4.51
N VAL A 46 -6.69 -18.78 5.65
CA VAL A 46 -6.09 -17.61 6.33
C VAL A 46 -5.74 -18.01 7.75
N TYR A 47 -4.82 -17.29 8.37
CA TYR A 47 -4.51 -17.50 9.79
C TYR A 47 -5.59 -16.88 10.67
N ASP A 48 -6.11 -17.67 11.61
CA ASP A 48 -7.13 -17.21 12.58
C ASP A 48 -6.53 -16.74 13.93
N GLU A 49 -5.23 -16.98 14.13
CA GLU A 49 -4.51 -16.64 15.35
C GLU A 49 -3.25 -15.83 15.06
N LYS A 50 -2.90 -14.89 15.94
CA LYS A 50 -1.68 -14.08 15.78
C LYS A 50 -0.39 -14.90 15.87
N TRP A 51 -0.35 -15.90 16.75
CA TRP A 51 0.84 -16.73 16.95
C TRP A 51 0.67 -18.07 16.25
N GLN A 52 1.60 -18.36 15.34
CA GLN A 52 1.58 -19.57 14.57
C GLN A 52 2.71 -20.48 15.02
N ASN A 53 2.38 -21.73 15.33
CA ASN A 53 3.33 -22.77 15.66
C ASN A 53 3.22 -23.89 14.63
N VAL A 54 3.93 -23.70 13.52
CA VAL A 54 4.05 -24.71 12.46
C VAL A 54 5.34 -25.49 12.72
N PRO A 55 5.25 -26.81 13.02
CA PRO A 55 6.43 -27.62 13.35
C PRO A 55 7.54 -27.55 12.30
N GLU A 56 7.16 -27.42 11.03
CA GLU A 56 8.07 -27.37 9.88
C GLU A 56 8.93 -26.09 9.84
N TYR A 57 8.46 -24.98 10.42
CA TYR A 57 9.25 -23.74 10.53
C TYR A 57 10.14 -23.71 11.78
N GLY A 58 10.00 -24.68 12.69
CA GLY A 58 10.90 -24.89 13.84
C GLY A 58 10.90 -23.80 14.91
N ARG A 59 10.13 -22.72 14.73
CA ARG A 59 9.97 -21.63 15.69
C ARG A 59 8.58 -20.99 15.55
N PRO A 60 7.96 -20.56 16.66
CA PRO A 60 6.73 -19.79 16.59
C PRO A 60 6.99 -18.43 15.94
N PHE A 61 6.04 -17.95 15.17
CA PHE A 61 6.10 -16.66 14.47
C PHE A 61 4.77 -15.92 14.59
N GLN A 62 4.82 -14.60 14.40
CA GLN A 62 3.62 -13.77 14.37
C GLN A 62 3.15 -13.55 12.94
N VAL A 63 1.84 -13.47 12.77
CA VAL A 63 1.16 -13.13 11.53
C VAL A 63 0.12 -12.04 11.79
N ILE A 64 -0.33 -11.40 10.72
CA ILE A 64 -1.46 -10.47 10.78
C ILE A 64 -2.74 -11.29 10.52
N ASP A 65 -3.32 -11.86 11.57
CA ASP A 65 -4.61 -12.59 11.51
C ASP A 65 -5.78 -11.62 11.28
N LYS A 66 -5.69 -10.40 11.84
CA LYS A 66 -6.70 -9.35 11.69
C LYS A 66 -6.01 -8.01 11.50
N GLY A 67 -5.85 -7.63 10.24
CA GLY A 67 -5.26 -6.36 9.83
C GLY A 67 -6.32 -5.37 9.34
N PHE A 68 -5.99 -4.10 9.49
CA PHE A 68 -6.73 -2.99 8.91
C PHE A 68 -5.75 -2.07 8.17
N THR A 69 -6.12 -1.65 6.96
CA THR A 69 -5.45 -0.57 6.23
C THR A 69 -6.50 0.39 5.72
N GLY A 70 -6.10 1.63 5.46
CA GLY A 70 -6.98 2.58 4.80
C GLY A 70 -6.32 3.92 4.64
N PHE A 71 -6.59 4.55 3.50
CA PHE A 71 -5.97 5.80 3.10
C PHE A 71 -6.99 6.78 2.55
N VAL A 72 -6.70 8.06 2.71
CA VAL A 72 -7.24 9.12 1.87
C VAL A 72 -6.13 9.57 0.94
N SER A 73 -6.42 9.60 -0.35
CA SER A 73 -5.44 9.81 -1.40
C SER A 73 -5.76 11.05 -2.22
N GLY A 74 -4.76 11.90 -2.44
CA GLY A 74 -4.82 13.01 -3.38
C GLY A 74 -3.94 12.72 -4.60
N TYR A 75 -4.48 12.93 -5.80
CA TYR A 75 -3.77 12.75 -7.05
C TYR A 75 -3.68 14.06 -7.79
N TYR A 76 -2.52 14.33 -8.38
CA TYR A 76 -2.28 15.50 -9.22
C TYR A 76 -1.50 15.09 -10.48
N TYR A 77 -1.95 15.60 -11.63
CA TYR A 77 -1.43 15.30 -12.95
C TYR A 77 -0.98 16.61 -13.62
N PRO A 78 0.25 17.10 -13.36
CA PRO A 78 0.70 18.35 -13.95
C PRO A 78 0.64 18.33 -15.48
N GLN A 79 0.11 19.39 -16.09
CA GLN A 79 0.07 19.57 -17.54
C GLN A 79 1.28 20.36 -18.04
N TRP A 80 2.46 20.02 -17.54
CA TRP A 80 3.70 20.71 -17.89
C TRP A 80 4.21 20.24 -19.25
N GLU A 81 4.49 21.17 -20.16
CA GLU A 81 4.97 20.84 -21.51
C GLU A 81 6.31 20.09 -21.49
N PHE A 82 7.21 20.46 -20.58
CA PHE A 82 8.52 19.84 -20.44
C PHE A 82 8.50 18.49 -19.71
N LEU A 83 7.39 18.14 -19.04
CA LEU A 83 7.27 16.93 -18.23
C LEU A 83 5.82 16.42 -18.23
N GLN A 84 5.41 15.94 -19.41
CA GLN A 84 4.10 15.33 -19.61
C GLN A 84 4.00 13.97 -18.90
N ASP A 85 2.78 13.49 -18.67
CA ASP A 85 2.49 12.16 -18.13
C ASP A 85 3.12 11.89 -16.75
N LEU A 86 3.24 12.95 -15.93
CA LEU A 86 3.63 12.86 -14.53
C LEU A 86 2.38 12.70 -13.65
N MET A 87 2.47 11.87 -12.63
CA MET A 87 1.51 11.78 -11.54
C MET A 87 2.22 12.01 -10.21
N ILE A 88 1.65 12.88 -9.39
CA ILE A 88 2.00 13.06 -7.98
C ILE A 88 0.83 12.55 -7.16
N GLN A 89 1.10 11.67 -6.22
CA GLN A 89 0.12 11.08 -5.32
C GLN A 89 0.57 11.29 -3.87
N VAL A 90 -0.38 11.62 -3.00
CA VAL A 90 -0.17 11.71 -1.56
C VAL A 90 -1.25 10.89 -0.88
N ASP A 91 -0.85 9.93 -0.05
CA ASP A 91 -1.73 9.05 0.70
C ASP A 91 -1.54 9.31 2.19
N VAL A 92 -2.62 9.47 2.95
CA VAL A 92 -2.58 9.64 4.41
C VAL A 92 -3.48 8.61 5.05
N GLY A 93 -2.94 7.80 5.96
CA GLY A 93 -3.68 6.66 6.49
C GLY A 93 -2.85 5.64 7.25
N GLN A 94 -3.45 4.47 7.47
CA GLN A 94 -2.85 3.36 8.21
C GLN A 94 -2.27 2.32 7.25
N PHE A 95 -0.98 2.02 7.45
CA PHE A 95 -0.23 1.02 6.71
C PHE A 95 -0.48 -0.40 7.23
N LEU A 96 -0.01 -1.38 6.47
CA LEU A 96 -0.15 -2.81 6.78
C LEU A 96 0.42 -3.20 8.15
N ALA A 97 1.50 -2.57 8.59
CA ALA A 97 2.11 -2.83 9.89
C ALA A 97 1.35 -2.18 11.06
N GLY A 98 0.28 -1.43 10.78
CA GLY A 98 -0.60 -0.78 11.76
C GLY A 98 -0.20 0.64 12.12
N ASP A 99 0.94 1.12 11.63
CA ASP A 99 1.41 2.48 11.78
C ASP A 99 0.64 3.46 10.89
N VAL A 100 0.53 4.69 11.35
CA VAL A 100 -0.21 5.76 10.66
C VAL A 100 0.77 6.78 10.12
N GLY A 101 0.55 7.20 8.89
CA GLY A 101 1.47 8.14 8.27
C GLY A 101 1.03 8.67 6.92
N THR A 102 2.00 9.20 6.20
CA THR A 102 1.85 9.80 4.88
C THR A 102 2.84 9.18 3.90
N GLN A 103 2.35 8.77 2.74
CA GLN A 103 3.18 8.38 1.60
C GLN A 103 3.07 9.42 0.50
N ILE A 104 4.20 9.74 -0.11
CA ILE A 104 4.27 10.58 -1.30
C ILE A 104 4.88 9.74 -2.42
N ASN A 105 4.21 9.68 -3.56
CA ASN A 105 4.66 8.98 -4.76
C ASN A 105 4.69 9.95 -5.94
N VAL A 106 5.79 9.93 -6.69
CA VAL A 106 5.93 10.64 -7.96
C VAL A 106 6.28 9.63 -9.03
N SER A 107 5.48 9.58 -10.08
CA SER A 107 5.67 8.64 -11.19
C SER A 107 5.52 9.31 -12.54
N LYS A 108 6.27 8.80 -13.51
CA LYS A 108 6.20 9.23 -14.91
C LYS A 108 5.93 8.02 -15.78
N GLN A 109 4.92 8.13 -16.63
CA GLN A 109 4.71 7.20 -17.73
C GLN A 109 5.46 7.68 -18.98
N PHE A 110 6.17 6.77 -19.63
CA PHE A 110 6.82 7.01 -20.91
C PHE A 110 5.94 6.52 -22.05
N LYS A 111 6.18 7.04 -23.27
CA LYS A 111 5.46 6.61 -24.48
C LYS A 111 5.63 5.12 -24.80
N SER A 112 6.67 4.48 -24.26
CA SER A 112 6.86 3.03 -24.33
C SER A 112 5.87 2.23 -23.47
N GLY A 113 5.10 2.91 -22.60
CA GLY A 113 4.23 2.31 -21.59
C GLY A 113 4.90 2.12 -20.23
N VAL A 114 6.25 2.12 -20.19
CA VAL A 114 7.04 1.98 -18.96
C VAL A 114 6.70 3.08 -17.97
N ILE A 115 6.58 2.72 -16.70
CA ILE A 115 6.41 3.67 -15.59
C ILE A 115 7.67 3.65 -14.75
N ALA A 116 8.25 4.84 -14.51
CA ALA A 116 9.30 5.02 -13.51
C ALA A 116 8.78 5.90 -12.38
N GLY A 117 9.03 5.50 -11.15
CA GLY A 117 8.58 6.27 -9.99
C GLY A 117 9.50 6.19 -8.79
N ALA A 118 9.26 7.10 -7.87
CA ALA A 118 9.92 7.20 -6.58
C ALA A 118 8.88 7.48 -5.51
N PHE A 119 9.08 6.92 -4.31
CA PHE A 119 8.19 7.17 -3.19
C PHE A 119 8.95 7.38 -1.89
N ALA A 120 8.29 8.02 -0.94
CA ALA A 120 8.74 8.15 0.44
C ALA A 120 7.53 8.08 1.39
N SER A 121 7.68 7.36 2.50
CA SER A 121 6.63 7.11 3.49
C SER A 121 7.12 7.46 4.89
N PHE A 122 6.39 8.35 5.56
CA PHE A 122 6.70 8.88 6.88
C PHE A 122 5.58 8.48 7.84
N THR A 123 5.91 7.76 8.91
CA THR A 123 4.91 7.20 9.82
C THR A 123 5.31 7.41 11.27
N ASP A 124 4.43 7.05 12.19
CA ASP A 124 4.65 7.16 13.64
C ASP A 124 5.48 6.01 14.24
N LEU A 125 6.03 5.11 13.41
CA LEU A 125 7.00 4.11 13.85
C LEU A 125 8.23 4.76 14.49
N SER A 126 8.75 4.11 15.52
CA SER A 126 9.96 4.60 16.20
C SER A 126 11.20 4.41 15.34
N ALA A 127 12.23 5.25 15.55
CA ALA A 127 13.50 5.13 14.83
C ALA A 127 14.19 3.75 15.04
N ASP A 128 13.91 3.11 16.18
CA ASP A 128 14.37 1.77 16.52
C ASP A 128 13.69 0.69 15.66
N GLU A 129 12.46 0.94 15.20
CA GLU A 129 11.68 0.05 14.31
C GLU A 129 11.97 0.31 12.82
N PHE A 130 12.41 1.52 12.45
CA PHE A 130 12.74 1.87 11.05
C PHE A 130 14.11 1.36 10.58
N GLY A 131 15.12 1.30 11.46
CA GLY A 131 16.51 0.94 11.12
C GLY A 131 17.22 2.00 10.25
N GLU A 132 18.37 2.53 10.70
CA GLU A 132 19.26 3.56 10.08
C GLU A 132 18.60 4.82 9.44
N GLY A 133 17.27 4.95 9.44
CA GLY A 133 16.53 6.05 8.84
C GLY A 133 15.25 6.38 9.61
N SER A 134 14.65 7.52 9.31
CA SER A 134 13.40 7.99 9.92
C SER A 134 12.17 7.83 9.02
N PHE A 135 12.33 7.24 7.83
CA PHE A 135 11.29 7.08 6.83
C PHE A 135 11.68 6.05 5.76
N THR A 136 10.68 5.40 5.16
CA THR A 136 10.86 4.44 4.07
C THR A 136 10.91 5.17 2.74
N LYS A 137 11.80 4.78 1.81
CA LYS A 137 11.91 5.37 0.47
C LYS A 137 12.36 4.35 -0.56
N GLY A 138 11.98 4.55 -1.81
CA GLY A 138 12.35 3.65 -2.89
C GLY A 138 12.12 4.22 -4.29
N PHE A 139 12.59 3.47 -5.29
CA PHE A 139 12.36 3.71 -6.71
C PHE A 139 11.86 2.41 -7.35
N TYR A 140 11.07 2.52 -8.41
CA TYR A 140 10.54 1.35 -9.13
C TYR A 140 10.43 1.60 -10.62
N LEU A 141 10.35 0.49 -11.36
CA LEU A 141 10.03 0.41 -12.78
C LEU A 141 8.96 -0.68 -12.96
N SER A 142 7.91 -0.40 -13.74
CA SER A 142 6.88 -1.37 -14.12
C SER A 142 6.44 -1.24 -15.57
#